data_AF-M9RJA4-F1
#
_entry.id   AF-M9RJA4-F1
#
_cell.length_a   1.000
_cell.length_b   1.000
_cell.length_c   1.000
_cell.angle_alpha   90.00
_cell.angle_beta   90.00
_cell.angle_gamma   90.00
#
_symmetry.space_group_name_H-M   'P 1'
#
loop_
_entity.id
_entity.type
_entity.pdbx_description
1 polymer ?
#
loop_
_entity_poly.entity_id
_entity_poly.type
_entity_poly.pdbx_seq_one_letter_code
_entity_poly.pdbx_strand_id
1 'polypeptide(L)'
;MDGSIPQVFLQSEFQDLVRQAQKLPSPKPTTRGHTPTEAELEAAEIRKKYDKSRIQSSGKPSLSRKFFGKANDTILENVHISQCISCQDIAIWVHSTLIYPEARTAPMVNPDTPSDIKADYEEAALIFIQSPRGAAALLRLCIQKLCCELGQEGKSIDKDIKALVAKGLSQKIQRALDVLRVVGNESVHPGELDMRDDSQTALKLFNVFNLIVNAMISEEKLINELYDGLPENKVKGIAERDS
;
A
#
# COMPACT_ATOMS: atom_id res chain seq x y z
N MET A 1 -25.36 -6.18 14.10
CA MET A 1 -25.36 -4.88 14.81
C MET A 1 -24.38 -3.91 14.13
N ASP A 2 -24.36 -3.94 12.81
CA ASP A 2 -24.45 -2.78 11.92
C ASP A 2 -24.98 -1.51 12.60
N GLY A 3 -24.05 -0.75 13.20
CA GLY A 3 -24.26 0.61 13.70
C GLY A 3 -24.40 1.64 12.59
N SER A 4 -25.07 1.29 11.49
CA SER A 4 -25.39 2.19 10.40
C SER A 4 -26.57 3.06 10.82
N ILE A 5 -26.29 4.23 11.40
CA ILE A 5 -27.27 5.32 11.44
C ILE A 5 -27.77 5.51 10.00
N PRO A 6 -29.08 5.46 9.72
CA PRO A 6 -29.58 5.55 8.35
C PRO A 6 -29.11 6.87 7.73
N GLN A 7 -28.32 6.80 6.65
CA GLN A 7 -27.83 7.98 5.90
C GLN A 7 -28.96 8.96 5.52
N VAL A 8 -30.20 8.48 5.43
CA VAL A 8 -31.41 9.25 5.14
C VAL A 8 -31.75 10.26 6.25
N PHE A 9 -31.52 9.92 7.52
CA PHE A 9 -31.80 10.82 8.65
C PHE A 9 -30.83 12.01 8.69
N LEU A 10 -29.53 11.74 8.49
CA LEU A 10 -28.48 12.76 8.44
C LEU A 10 -28.65 13.74 7.25
N GLN A 11 -29.21 13.29 6.13
CA GLN A 11 -29.48 14.16 4.98
C GLN A 11 -30.61 15.17 5.24
N SER A 12 -31.68 14.76 5.94
CA SER A 12 -32.84 15.64 6.20
C SER A 12 -32.49 16.79 7.16
N GLU A 13 -31.85 16.50 8.29
CA GLU A 13 -31.44 17.51 9.27
C GLU A 13 -30.38 18.46 8.71
N PHE A 14 -29.46 17.95 7.89
CA PHE A 14 -28.46 18.80 7.23
C PHE A 14 -29.09 19.75 6.22
N GLN A 15 -30.09 19.32 5.45
CA GLN A 15 -30.80 20.20 4.52
C GLN A 15 -31.58 21.31 5.25
N ASP A 16 -32.18 21.01 6.40
CA ASP A 16 -32.84 22.02 7.21
C ASP A 16 -31.85 23.02 7.81
N LEU A 17 -30.69 22.56 8.27
CA LEU A 17 -29.59 23.43 8.70
C LEU A 17 -29.05 24.32 7.57
N VAL A 18 -28.92 23.79 6.34
CA VAL A 18 -28.52 24.58 5.15
C VAL A 18 -29.54 25.69 4.89
N ARG A 19 -30.84 25.36 4.89
CA ARG A 19 -31.92 26.32 4.66
C ARG A 19 -31.97 27.40 5.74
N GLN A 20 -31.72 27.04 7.01
CA GLN A 20 -31.62 28.00 8.10
C GLN A 20 -30.40 28.90 7.93
N ALA A 21 -29.23 28.34 7.65
CA ALA A 21 -27.98 29.10 7.49
C ALA A 21 -28.03 30.09 6.31
N GLN A 22 -28.66 29.74 5.19
CA GLN A 22 -28.84 30.60 4.03
C GLN A 22 -29.73 31.82 4.29
N LYS A 23 -30.64 31.73 5.27
CA LYS A 23 -31.54 32.83 5.67
C LYS A 23 -30.90 33.81 6.66
N LEU A 24 -29.71 33.50 7.19
CA LEU A 24 -29.06 34.32 8.21
C LEU A 24 -28.33 35.53 7.62
N PRO A 25 -28.52 36.74 8.18
CA PRO A 25 -27.84 37.96 7.73
C PRO A 25 -26.33 37.88 7.97
N SER A 26 -25.50 38.39 7.04
CA SER A 26 -24.04 38.38 7.11
C SER A 26 -23.51 38.82 8.50
N PRO A 27 -22.44 38.17 9.01
CA PRO A 27 -21.93 38.50 10.35
C PRO A 27 -21.48 39.96 10.37
N LYS A 28 -22.03 40.75 11.28
CA LYS A 28 -21.56 42.12 11.49
C LYS A 28 -20.17 42.08 12.14
N PRO A 29 -19.24 42.97 11.74
CA PRO A 29 -17.94 43.04 12.40
C PRO A 29 -18.11 43.44 13.86
N THR A 30 -17.44 42.73 14.76
CA THR A 30 -17.51 42.98 16.20
C THR A 30 -16.86 44.31 16.54
N THR A 31 -17.66 45.37 16.73
CA THR A 31 -17.19 46.67 17.21
C THR A 31 -17.06 46.65 18.73
N ARG A 32 -16.00 47.27 19.29
CA ARG A 32 -15.81 47.36 20.76
C ARG A 32 -17.04 47.99 21.42
N GLY A 33 -17.61 47.30 22.40
CA GLY A 33 -18.76 47.77 23.20
C GLY A 33 -20.14 47.29 22.72
N HIS A 34 -20.23 46.55 21.61
CA HIS A 34 -21.49 45.93 21.19
C HIS A 34 -21.74 44.63 21.97
N THR A 35 -22.80 44.60 22.78
CA THR A 35 -23.33 43.36 23.35
C THR A 35 -24.22 42.68 22.30
N PRO A 36 -23.90 41.43 21.90
CA PRO A 36 -24.71 40.73 20.90
C PRO A 36 -26.15 40.55 21.39
N THR A 37 -27.11 40.78 20.50
CA THR A 37 -28.52 40.49 20.77
C THR A 37 -28.77 38.98 20.80
N GLU A 38 -29.87 38.55 21.43
CA GLU A 38 -30.26 37.13 21.50
C GLU A 38 -30.37 36.49 20.10
N ALA A 39 -30.92 37.23 19.12
CA ALA A 39 -30.98 36.81 17.73
C ALA A 39 -29.59 36.67 17.06
N GLU A 40 -28.63 37.53 17.43
CA GLU A 40 -27.24 37.43 16.94
C GLU A 40 -26.50 36.23 17.55
N LEU A 41 -26.80 35.88 18.81
CA LEU A 41 -26.29 34.68 19.46
C LEU A 41 -26.86 33.42 18.82
N GLU A 42 -28.18 33.37 18.61
CA GLU A 42 -28.86 32.24 17.96
C GLU A 42 -28.36 32.02 16.52
N ALA A 43 -28.21 33.11 15.75
CA ALA A 43 -27.64 33.06 14.41
C ALA A 43 -26.17 32.55 14.41
N ALA A 44 -25.37 32.93 15.40
CA ALA A 44 -24.00 32.46 15.54
C ALA A 44 -23.95 30.95 15.87
N GLU A 45 -24.87 30.46 16.70
CA GLU A 45 -24.98 29.03 17.02
C GLU A 45 -25.40 28.20 15.81
N ILE A 46 -26.39 28.65 15.03
CA ILE A 46 -26.82 27.97 13.81
C ILE A 46 -25.67 27.91 12.79
N ARG A 47 -24.92 29.00 12.61
CA ARG A 47 -23.72 29.02 11.75
C ARG A 47 -22.66 28.04 12.20
N LYS A 48 -22.39 28.00 13.51
CA LYS A 48 -21.42 27.07 14.08
C LYS A 48 -21.83 25.61 13.85
N LYS A 49 -23.12 25.28 14.00
CA LYS A 49 -23.67 23.94 13.70
C LYS A 49 -23.54 23.62 12.21
N TYR A 50 -23.89 24.56 11.34
CA TYR A 50 -23.77 24.41 9.89
C TYR A 50 -22.33 24.19 9.43
N ASP A 51 -21.38 25.03 9.89
CA ASP A 51 -19.96 24.90 9.52
C ASP A 51 -19.37 23.58 10.01
N LYS A 52 -19.71 23.13 11.23
CA LYS A 52 -19.29 21.83 11.75
C LYS A 52 -19.81 20.70 10.88
N SER A 53 -21.10 20.72 10.54
CA SER A 53 -21.72 19.68 9.71
C SER A 53 -21.16 19.69 8.28
N ARG A 54 -20.90 20.88 7.72
CA ARG A 54 -20.30 21.06 6.40
C ARG A 54 -18.87 20.52 6.35
N ILE A 55 -18.08 20.81 7.37
CA ILE A 55 -16.72 20.30 7.53
C ILE A 55 -16.76 18.77 7.57
N GLN A 56 -17.57 18.19 8.47
CA GLN A 56 -17.70 16.74 8.61
C GLN A 56 -18.15 16.07 7.30
N SER A 57 -19.11 16.66 6.58
CA SER A 57 -19.57 16.14 5.30
C SER A 57 -18.59 16.31 4.14
N SER A 58 -17.62 17.24 4.25
CA SER A 58 -16.68 17.50 3.16
C SER A 58 -15.68 16.38 2.93
N GLY A 59 -15.44 15.55 3.95
CA GLY A 59 -14.43 14.48 3.92
C GLY A 59 -12.98 14.97 3.78
N LYS A 60 -12.75 16.28 3.73
CA LYS A 60 -11.42 16.88 3.53
C LYS A 60 -10.85 17.39 4.84
N PRO A 61 -9.53 17.32 5.06
CA PRO A 61 -8.90 17.98 6.20
C PRO A 61 -9.23 19.46 6.20
N SER A 62 -9.65 19.99 7.34
CA SER A 62 -9.96 21.42 7.46
C SER A 62 -9.59 21.95 8.82
N LEU A 63 -9.27 23.25 8.87
CA LEU A 63 -8.92 23.92 10.11
C LEU A 63 -10.14 24.64 10.68
N SER A 64 -10.54 24.27 11.88
CA SER A 64 -11.54 25.00 12.66
C SER A 64 -10.83 25.78 13.77
N ARG A 65 -11.27 27.01 14.04
CA ARG A 65 -10.81 27.78 15.20
C ARG A 65 -11.75 27.54 16.36
N LYS A 66 -11.24 27.12 17.51
CA LYS A 66 -11.98 27.18 18.77
C LYS A 66 -11.31 28.20 19.69
N PHE A 67 -12.09 29.16 20.16
CA PHE A 67 -11.66 30.05 21.22
C PHE A 67 -11.85 29.34 22.56
N PHE A 68 -10.78 28.74 23.09
CA PHE A 68 -10.74 28.30 24.49
C PHE A 68 -9.84 29.26 25.27
N GLY A 69 -10.44 30.21 25.99
CA GLY A 69 -9.69 31.21 26.75
C GLY A 69 -8.90 32.19 25.86
N LYS A 70 -7.66 32.50 26.25
CA LYS A 70 -6.77 33.47 25.57
C LYS A 70 -5.88 32.87 24.47
N ALA A 71 -5.94 31.55 24.24
CA ALA A 71 -5.11 30.87 23.25
C ALA A 71 -5.92 30.57 21.97
N ASN A 72 -5.31 30.84 20.81
CA ASN A 72 -5.87 30.50 19.50
C ASN A 72 -5.47 29.06 19.14
N ASP A 73 -6.22 28.08 19.62
CA ASP A 73 -6.01 26.69 19.20
C ASP A 73 -6.70 26.44 17.86
N THR A 74 -5.88 26.10 16.87
CA THR A 74 -6.36 25.64 15.57
C THR A 74 -6.56 24.14 15.64
N ILE A 75 -7.78 23.68 15.39
CA ILE A 75 -8.15 22.27 15.43
C ILE A 75 -8.21 21.74 14.01
N LEU A 76 -7.53 20.63 13.76
CA LEU A 76 -7.60 19.89 12.52
C LEU A 76 -8.79 18.93 12.57
N GLU A 77 -9.82 19.22 11.79
CA GLU A 77 -11.02 18.39 11.64
C GLU A 77 -10.82 17.38 10.50
N ASN A 78 -11.54 16.26 10.54
CA ASN A 78 -11.46 15.14 9.58
C ASN A 78 -10.08 14.46 9.49
N VAL A 79 -9.26 14.57 10.54
CA VAL A 79 -8.03 13.78 10.69
C VAL A 79 -8.11 13.01 11.99
N HIS A 80 -7.90 11.69 11.90
CA HIS A 80 -7.95 10.79 13.05
C HIS A 80 -6.62 10.05 13.18
N ILE A 81 -6.22 9.77 14.42
CA ILE A 81 -5.01 9.01 14.73
C ILE A 81 -5.43 7.77 15.53
N SER A 82 -4.96 6.60 15.12
CA SER A 82 -5.06 5.36 15.87
C SER A 82 -3.65 4.80 16.14
N GLN A 83 -3.49 3.96 17.16
CA GLN A 83 -2.21 3.33 17.47
C GLN A 83 -2.36 1.81 17.50
N CYS A 84 -1.40 1.10 16.90
CA CYS A 84 -1.35 -0.36 16.94
C CYS A 84 -0.89 -0.85 18.31
N ILE A 85 -1.65 -1.76 18.94
CA ILE A 85 -1.29 -2.33 20.24
C ILE A 85 -0.02 -3.20 20.14
N SER A 86 0.17 -3.89 19.01
CA SER A 86 1.27 -4.84 18.85
C SER A 86 2.62 -4.18 18.57
N CYS A 87 2.68 -3.23 17.63
CA CYS A 87 3.94 -2.59 17.21
C CYS A 87 4.12 -1.16 17.71
N GLN A 88 3.10 -0.56 18.34
CA GLN A 88 3.10 0.82 18.83
C GLN A 88 3.16 1.90 17.75
N ASP A 89 3.17 1.53 16.47
CA ASP A 89 3.10 2.48 15.36
C ASP A 89 1.74 3.18 15.28
N ILE A 90 1.78 4.40 14.77
CA ILE A 90 0.57 5.21 14.55
C ILE A 90 -0.03 4.95 13.17
N ALA A 91 -1.32 5.21 13.05
CA ALA A 91 -2.03 5.27 11.78
C ALA A 91 -2.80 6.58 11.68
N ILE A 92 -2.64 7.27 10.54
CA ILE A 92 -3.26 8.55 10.25
C ILE A 92 -4.36 8.32 9.22
N TRP A 93 -5.57 8.79 9.54
CA TRP A 93 -6.75 8.68 8.71
C TRP A 93 -7.22 10.07 8.32
N VAL A 94 -7.60 10.25 7.06
CA VAL A 94 -8.33 11.42 6.59
C VAL A 94 -9.76 10.99 6.32
N HIS A 95 -10.69 11.49 7.14
CA HIS A 95 -12.07 11.05 7.18
C HIS A 95 -12.17 9.52 7.37
N SER A 96 -12.52 8.77 6.32
CA SER A 96 -12.64 7.31 6.31
C SER A 96 -11.47 6.59 5.64
N THR A 97 -10.46 7.32 5.16
CA THR A 97 -9.35 6.78 4.38
C THR A 97 -8.07 6.72 5.20
N LEU A 98 -7.46 5.54 5.28
CA LEU A 98 -6.13 5.36 5.89
C LEU A 98 -5.07 5.97 4.97
N ILE A 99 -4.31 6.93 5.48
CA ILE A 99 -3.21 7.59 4.75
C ILE A 99 -1.85 7.08 5.22
N TYR A 100 -1.72 6.72 6.49
CA TYR A 100 -0.51 6.16 7.07
C TYR A 100 -0.87 5.03 8.04
N PRO A 101 -0.13 3.90 8.07
CA PRO A 101 0.80 3.50 7.03
C PRO A 101 0.05 3.32 5.70
N GLU A 102 0.71 3.59 4.57
CA GLU A 102 0.14 3.19 3.29
C GLU A 102 -0.17 1.70 3.36
N ALA A 103 -1.38 1.31 2.95
CA ALA A 103 -1.80 -0.08 3.01
C ALA A 103 -0.81 -0.91 2.18
N ARG A 104 0.07 -1.66 2.85
CA ARG A 104 0.96 -2.62 2.20
C ARG A 104 0.12 -3.80 1.72
N THR A 105 -0.47 -3.66 0.54
CA THR A 105 -1.18 -4.75 -0.16
C THR A 105 -0.26 -5.58 -1.04
N ALA A 106 0.97 -5.11 -1.28
CA ALA A 106 1.99 -5.86 -1.99
C ALA A 106 2.57 -6.97 -1.09
N PRO A 107 2.83 -8.18 -1.63
CA PRO A 107 3.54 -9.24 -0.93
C PRO A 107 4.90 -8.75 -0.38
N MET A 108 5.30 -9.30 0.77
CA MET A 108 6.61 -9.01 1.33
C MET A 108 7.72 -9.64 0.48
N VAL A 109 8.83 -8.93 0.32
CA VAL A 109 10.02 -9.46 -0.36
C VAL A 109 10.60 -10.65 0.41
N ASN A 110 11.06 -11.68 -0.30
CA ASN A 110 11.77 -12.80 0.31
C ASN A 110 13.10 -12.30 0.94
N PRO A 111 13.41 -12.66 2.20
CA PRO A 111 14.60 -12.18 2.91
C PRO A 111 15.94 -12.57 2.26
N ASP A 112 16.01 -13.68 1.52
CA ASP A 112 17.20 -14.13 0.81
C ASP A 112 17.37 -13.45 -0.57
N THR A 113 16.52 -12.47 -0.91
CA THR A 113 16.65 -11.71 -2.15
C THR A 113 17.94 -10.87 -2.13
N PRO A 114 18.77 -10.89 -3.20
CA PRO A 114 19.95 -10.04 -3.29
C PRO A 114 19.65 -8.56 -3.07
N SER A 115 20.57 -7.84 -2.41
CA SER A 115 20.31 -6.50 -1.89
C SER A 115 19.97 -5.46 -2.96
N ASP A 116 20.57 -5.52 -4.15
CA ASP A 116 20.27 -4.58 -5.23
C ASP A 116 18.84 -4.80 -5.78
N ILE A 117 18.44 -6.05 -5.98
CA ILE A 117 17.10 -6.43 -6.46
C ILE A 117 16.04 -6.14 -5.39
N LYS A 118 16.39 -6.32 -4.12
CA LYS A 118 15.49 -6.07 -3.00
C LYS A 118 15.05 -4.61 -2.95
N ALA A 119 15.95 -3.67 -3.22
CA ALA A 119 15.61 -2.24 -3.26
C ALA A 119 14.58 -1.93 -4.35
N ASP A 120 14.77 -2.47 -5.56
CA ASP A 120 13.84 -2.29 -6.68
C ASP A 120 12.47 -2.93 -6.39
N TYR A 121 12.45 -4.10 -5.74
CA TYR A 121 11.21 -4.77 -5.33
C TYR A 121 10.45 -3.94 -4.29
N GLU A 122 11.15 -3.38 -3.29
CA GLU A 122 10.54 -2.54 -2.26
C GLU A 122 10.00 -1.24 -2.85
N GLU A 123 10.67 -0.65 -3.85
CA GLU A 123 10.15 0.48 -4.61
C GLU A 123 8.88 0.10 -5.38
N ALA A 124 8.87 -1.05 -6.05
CA ALA A 124 7.67 -1.55 -6.73
C ALA A 124 6.50 -1.76 -5.74
N ALA A 125 6.78 -2.29 -4.55
CA ALA A 125 5.79 -2.49 -3.49
C ALA A 125 5.22 -1.17 -2.97
N LEU A 126 6.05 -0.13 -2.86
CA LEU A 126 5.65 1.20 -2.43
C LEU A 126 4.68 1.86 -3.42
N ILE A 127 4.95 1.76 -4.72
CA ILE A 127 4.12 2.41 -5.75
C ILE A 127 2.95 1.56 -6.24
N PHE A 128 2.78 0.31 -5.76
CA PHE A 128 1.84 -0.66 -6.32
C PHE A 128 0.40 -0.16 -6.38
N ILE A 129 -0.08 0.54 -5.35
CA ILE A 129 -1.45 1.05 -5.31
C ILE A 129 -1.62 2.28 -6.22
N GLN A 130 -0.63 3.16 -6.22
CA GLN A 130 -0.67 4.45 -6.93
C GLN A 130 -0.39 4.28 -8.43
N SER A 131 0.50 3.34 -8.77
CA SER A 131 0.93 3.02 -10.13
C SER A 131 1.18 1.51 -10.29
N PRO A 132 0.10 0.71 -10.45
CA PRO A 132 0.23 -0.73 -10.70
C PRO A 132 1.09 -1.05 -11.93
N ARG A 133 1.02 -0.18 -12.94
CA ARG A 133 1.80 -0.27 -14.18
C ARG A 133 3.29 -0.03 -13.93
N GLY A 134 3.62 1.00 -13.15
CA GLY A 134 5.00 1.27 -12.73
C GLY A 134 5.57 0.11 -11.91
N ALA A 135 4.79 -0.40 -10.95
CA ALA A 135 5.18 -1.56 -10.16
C ALA A 135 5.43 -2.79 -11.03
N ALA A 136 4.57 -3.06 -12.03
CA ALA A 136 4.75 -4.18 -12.94
C ALA A 136 6.04 -4.05 -13.79
N ALA A 137 6.38 -2.85 -14.26
CA ALA A 137 7.62 -2.61 -15.00
C ALA A 137 8.86 -2.83 -14.11
N LEU A 138 8.86 -2.29 -12.88
CA LEU A 138 9.93 -2.51 -11.91
C LEU A 138 10.08 -4.00 -11.56
N LEU A 139 8.98 -4.73 -11.37
CA LEU A 139 9.04 -6.16 -11.07
C LEU A 139 9.62 -6.98 -12.24
N ARG A 140 9.32 -6.62 -13.49
CA ARG A 140 9.95 -7.27 -14.65
C ARG A 140 11.46 -7.01 -14.68
N LEU A 141 11.90 -5.80 -14.32
CA LEU A 141 13.32 -5.49 -14.15
C LEU A 141 13.94 -6.31 -12.99
N CYS A 142 13.25 -6.45 -11.87
CA CYS A 142 13.71 -7.29 -10.75
C CYS A 142 13.91 -8.74 -11.17
N ILE A 143 12.94 -9.32 -11.91
CA ILE A 143 13.03 -10.69 -12.43
C ILE A 143 14.21 -10.82 -13.41
N GLN A 144 14.42 -9.82 -14.26
CA GLN A 144 15.55 -9.79 -15.19
C GLN A 144 16.89 -9.82 -14.46
N LYS A 145 17.06 -8.96 -13.44
CA LYS A 145 18.25 -8.94 -12.59
C LYS A 145 18.44 -10.26 -11.85
N LEU A 146 17.36 -10.85 -11.35
CA LEU A 146 17.39 -12.15 -10.67
C LEU A 146 17.86 -13.26 -11.60
N CYS A 147 17.42 -13.26 -12.86
CA CYS A 147 17.93 -14.18 -13.87
C CYS A 147 19.44 -14.03 -14.10
N CYS A 148 19.96 -12.80 -14.12
CA CYS A 148 21.41 -12.55 -14.21
C CYS A 148 22.17 -13.12 -13.01
N GLU A 149 21.66 -12.91 -11.78
CA GLU A 149 22.25 -13.46 -10.55
C GLU A 149 22.28 -14.99 -10.56
N LEU A 150 21.28 -15.64 -11.18
CA LEU A 150 21.24 -17.09 -11.37
C LEU A 150 22.06 -17.59 -12.58
N GLY A 151 22.92 -16.73 -13.14
CA GLY A 151 23.84 -17.05 -14.24
C GLY A 151 23.18 -17.22 -15.60
N GLN A 152 22.14 -16.41 -15.89
CA GLN A 152 21.53 -16.28 -17.22
C GLN A 152 21.88 -14.93 -17.87
N GLU A 153 21.52 -14.74 -19.15
CA GLU A 153 21.87 -13.51 -19.87
C GLU A 153 21.02 -12.30 -19.49
N GLY A 154 19.83 -12.51 -18.94
CA GLY A 154 18.91 -11.43 -18.57
C GLY A 154 18.33 -10.68 -19.77
N LYS A 155 18.50 -11.15 -21.01
CA LYS A 155 18.04 -10.40 -22.21
C LYS A 155 16.58 -10.68 -22.56
N SER A 156 16.12 -11.89 -22.25
CA SER A 156 14.78 -12.35 -22.57
C SER A 156 14.35 -13.23 -21.41
N ILE A 157 13.42 -12.69 -20.63
CA ILE A 157 12.83 -13.38 -19.48
C ILE A 157 12.38 -14.80 -19.89
N ASP A 158 11.79 -14.96 -21.08
CA ASP A 158 11.37 -16.27 -21.60
C ASP A 158 12.51 -17.26 -21.78
N LYS A 159 13.64 -16.81 -22.36
CA LYS A 159 14.81 -17.68 -22.57
C LYS A 159 15.47 -18.02 -21.24
N ASP A 160 15.58 -17.05 -20.35
CA ASP A 160 16.22 -17.23 -19.05
C ASP A 160 15.39 -18.17 -18.17
N ILE A 161 14.06 -18.02 -18.15
CA ILE A 161 13.14 -18.97 -17.50
C ILE A 161 13.33 -20.38 -18.02
N LYS A 162 13.37 -20.57 -19.35
CA LYS A 162 13.56 -21.89 -19.96
C LYS A 162 14.91 -22.50 -19.57
N ALA A 163 15.95 -21.68 -19.50
CA ALA A 163 17.28 -22.11 -19.09
C ALA A 163 17.36 -22.46 -17.59
N LEU A 164 16.64 -21.73 -16.73
CA LEU A 164 16.53 -22.04 -15.30
C LEU A 164 15.79 -23.37 -15.09
N VAL A 165 14.73 -23.63 -15.85
CA VAL A 165 14.03 -24.93 -15.84
C VAL A 165 14.96 -26.08 -16.22
N ALA A 166 15.80 -25.89 -17.23
CA ALA A 166 16.79 -26.89 -17.61
C ALA A 166 17.87 -27.14 -16.53
N LYS A 167 18.12 -26.17 -15.64
CA LYS A 167 19.09 -26.28 -14.53
C LYS A 167 18.55 -26.98 -13.27
N GLY A 168 17.30 -27.45 -13.28
CA GLY A 168 16.73 -28.22 -12.15
C GLY A 168 15.55 -27.55 -11.45
N LEU A 169 15.05 -26.44 -11.97
CA LEU A 169 13.82 -25.82 -11.46
C LEU A 169 12.66 -26.81 -11.56
N SER A 170 11.97 -27.07 -10.45
CA SER A 170 10.86 -28.04 -10.43
C SER A 170 9.76 -27.68 -11.45
N GLN A 171 9.08 -28.68 -12.02
CA GLN A 171 7.96 -28.47 -12.94
C GLN A 171 6.83 -27.61 -12.34
N LYS A 172 6.73 -27.52 -11.01
CA LYS A 172 5.75 -26.64 -10.33
C LYS A 172 6.08 -25.16 -10.54
N ILE A 173 7.36 -24.80 -10.53
CA ILE A 173 7.81 -23.43 -10.73
C ILE A 173 7.79 -23.10 -12.23
N GLN A 174 8.07 -24.07 -13.11
CA GLN A 174 7.86 -23.91 -14.55
C GLN A 174 6.41 -23.47 -14.85
N ARG A 175 5.41 -24.07 -14.20
CA ARG A 175 4.01 -23.65 -14.35
C ARG A 175 3.75 -22.23 -13.83
N ALA A 176 4.37 -21.84 -12.72
CA ALA A 176 4.25 -20.47 -12.21
C ALA A 176 4.95 -19.44 -13.12
N LEU A 177 6.03 -19.84 -13.78
CA LEU A 177 6.74 -19.04 -14.77
C LEU A 177 6.01 -18.97 -16.12
N ASP A 178 5.31 -20.02 -16.53
CA ASP A 178 4.40 -19.98 -17.68
C ASP A 178 3.24 -18.99 -17.44
N VAL A 179 2.81 -18.80 -16.18
CA VAL A 179 1.86 -17.72 -15.84
C VAL A 179 2.47 -16.35 -16.12
N LEU A 180 3.75 -16.11 -15.84
CA LEU A 180 4.41 -14.86 -16.23
C LEU A 180 4.46 -14.68 -17.74
N ARG A 181 4.69 -15.76 -18.50
CA ARG A 181 4.67 -15.70 -19.97
C ARG A 181 3.32 -15.27 -20.51
N VAL A 182 2.22 -15.79 -19.93
CA VAL A 182 0.85 -15.46 -20.35
C VAL A 182 0.43 -14.07 -19.86
N VAL A 183 0.85 -13.68 -18.66
CA VAL A 183 0.51 -12.38 -18.05
C VAL A 183 1.37 -11.25 -18.63
N GLY A 184 2.56 -11.55 -19.11
CA GLY A 184 3.53 -10.59 -19.62
C GLY A 184 3.20 -10.00 -20.99
N ASN A 185 2.42 -10.70 -21.83
CA ASN A 185 2.31 -10.48 -23.27
C ASN A 185 3.68 -10.42 -23.97
N GLU A 186 3.80 -11.10 -25.12
CA GLU A 186 5.05 -11.34 -25.85
C GLU A 186 5.75 -10.09 -26.45
N SER A 187 5.56 -8.88 -25.91
CA SER A 187 5.91 -7.64 -26.61
C SER A 187 6.43 -6.49 -25.74
N VAL A 188 6.66 -6.68 -24.44
CA VAL A 188 7.12 -5.58 -23.57
C VAL A 188 8.49 -5.94 -23.01
N HIS A 189 9.50 -5.12 -23.31
CA HIS A 189 10.83 -5.35 -22.77
C HIS A 189 10.85 -5.12 -21.25
N PRO A 190 11.74 -5.79 -20.51
CA PRO A 190 11.91 -5.51 -19.08
C PRO A 190 12.12 -4.01 -18.81
N GLY A 191 11.41 -3.46 -17.82
CA GLY A 191 11.46 -2.03 -17.49
C GLY A 191 10.58 -1.11 -18.35
N GLU A 192 9.90 -1.62 -19.38
CA GLU A 192 8.92 -0.84 -20.14
C GLU A 192 7.51 -0.94 -19.54
N LEU A 193 6.73 0.14 -19.70
CA LEU A 193 5.35 0.20 -19.23
C LEU A 193 4.40 -0.43 -20.25
N ASP A 194 3.69 -1.51 -19.89
CA ASP A 194 2.52 -1.95 -20.66
C ASP A 194 1.31 -1.07 -20.30
N MET A 195 0.54 -0.65 -21.31
CA MET A 195 -0.71 0.09 -21.11
C MET A 195 -1.83 -0.79 -20.54
N ARG A 196 -1.69 -2.11 -20.63
CA ARG A 196 -2.66 -3.11 -20.16
C ARG A 196 -2.34 -3.66 -18.77
N ASP A 197 -1.18 -3.32 -18.21
CA ASP A 197 -0.84 -3.74 -16.85
C ASP A 197 -1.85 -3.18 -15.85
N ASP A 198 -2.32 -4.04 -14.96
CA ASP A 198 -3.24 -3.72 -13.89
C ASP A 198 -2.71 -4.23 -12.54
N SER A 199 -3.45 -3.97 -11.47
CA SER A 199 -3.09 -4.43 -10.12
C SER A 199 -3.02 -5.95 -10.01
N GLN A 200 -3.78 -6.70 -10.81
CA GLN A 200 -3.75 -8.16 -10.78
C GLN A 200 -2.46 -8.70 -11.41
N THR A 201 -2.02 -8.10 -12.51
CA THR A 201 -0.75 -8.43 -13.16
C THR A 201 0.44 -8.13 -12.24
N ALA A 202 0.50 -6.95 -11.64
CA ALA A 202 1.55 -6.62 -10.68
C ALA A 202 1.55 -7.56 -9.46
N LEU A 203 0.38 -7.93 -8.92
CA LEU A 203 0.27 -8.89 -7.83
C LEU A 203 0.80 -10.28 -8.22
N LYS A 204 0.51 -10.75 -9.43
CA LYS A 204 1.06 -12.01 -9.96
C LYS A 204 2.58 -11.93 -10.08
N LEU A 205 3.12 -10.81 -10.58
CA LEU A 205 4.56 -10.58 -10.69
C LEU A 205 5.26 -10.64 -9.33
N PHE A 206 4.71 -10.00 -8.29
CA PHE A 206 5.24 -10.10 -6.92
C PHE A 206 5.33 -11.54 -6.42
N ASN A 207 4.25 -12.31 -6.61
CA ASN A 207 4.17 -13.69 -6.15
C ASN A 207 5.16 -14.59 -6.88
N VAL A 208 5.29 -14.42 -8.21
CA VAL A 208 6.22 -15.25 -8.97
C VAL A 208 7.67 -14.90 -8.65
N PHE A 209 8.00 -13.61 -8.49
CA PHE A 209 9.33 -13.21 -8.06
C PHE A 209 9.74 -13.92 -6.75
N ASN A 210 8.89 -13.84 -5.73
CA ASN A 210 9.15 -14.49 -4.43
C ASN A 210 9.24 -16.01 -4.54
N LEU A 211 8.45 -16.63 -5.43
CA LEU A 211 8.51 -18.06 -5.67
C LEU A 211 9.85 -18.48 -6.29
N ILE A 212 10.37 -17.71 -7.25
CA ILE A 212 11.69 -17.97 -7.86
C ILE A 212 12.78 -17.87 -6.80
N VAL A 213 12.80 -16.79 -6.01
CA VAL A 213 13.81 -16.60 -4.95
C VAL A 213 13.73 -17.74 -3.93
N ASN A 214 12.52 -18.12 -3.49
CA ASN A 214 12.37 -19.21 -2.53
C ASN A 214 12.95 -20.52 -3.07
N ALA A 215 12.63 -20.88 -4.31
CA ALA A 215 13.05 -22.15 -4.86
C ALA A 215 14.54 -22.22 -5.25
N MET A 216 15.10 -21.13 -5.77
CA MET A 216 16.47 -21.12 -6.31
C MET A 216 17.50 -20.62 -5.32
N ILE A 217 17.10 -19.86 -4.29
CA ILE A 217 18.03 -19.27 -3.34
C ILE A 217 17.75 -19.79 -1.94
N SER A 218 16.53 -19.61 -1.42
CA SER A 218 16.21 -20.00 -0.05
C SER A 218 16.28 -21.52 0.17
N GLU A 219 15.72 -22.32 -0.73
CA GLU A 219 15.76 -23.78 -0.66
C GLU A 219 17.18 -24.33 -0.80
N GLU A 220 17.96 -23.84 -1.78
CA GLU A 220 19.36 -24.25 -1.95
C GLU A 220 20.18 -23.94 -0.71
N LYS A 221 20.03 -22.73 -0.15
CA LYS A 221 20.70 -22.33 1.08
C LYS A 221 20.33 -23.23 2.26
N LEU A 222 19.04 -23.52 2.44
CA LEU A 222 18.57 -24.42 3.50
C LEU A 222 19.14 -25.84 3.34
N ILE A 223 19.16 -26.37 2.11
CA ILE A 223 19.71 -27.70 1.83
C ILE A 223 21.20 -27.75 2.16
N ASN A 224 21.96 -26.72 1.75
CA ASN A 224 23.39 -26.62 2.03
C ASN A 224 23.66 -26.52 3.54
N GLU A 225 22.91 -25.69 4.27
CA GLU A 225 23.02 -25.58 5.73
C GLU A 225 22.75 -26.92 6.43
N LEU A 226 21.74 -27.68 5.98
CA LEU A 226 21.44 -29.01 6.51
C LEU A 226 22.53 -30.04 6.18
N TYR A 227 23.11 -29.96 4.97
CA TYR A 227 24.18 -30.86 4.53
C TYR A 227 25.49 -30.58 5.26
N ASP A 228 25.85 -29.31 5.44
CA ASP A 228 27.03 -28.87 6.18
C ASP A 228 26.93 -29.20 7.68
N GLY A 229 25.70 -29.33 8.19
CA GLY A 229 25.43 -29.83 9.54
C GLY A 229 25.63 -31.35 9.73
N LEU A 230 25.90 -32.11 8.67
CA LEU A 230 26.12 -33.55 8.77
C LEU A 230 27.52 -33.86 9.34
N PRO A 231 27.65 -34.86 10.24
CA PRO A 231 28.94 -35.25 10.77
C PRO A 231 29.84 -35.85 9.68
N GLU A 232 31.14 -35.52 9.71
CA GLU A 232 32.12 -35.82 8.64
C GLU A 232 32.18 -37.31 8.25
N ASN A 233 31.94 -38.21 9.22
CA ASN A 233 31.92 -39.66 8.98
C ASN A 233 30.78 -40.11 8.06
N LYS A 234 29.65 -39.39 8.03
CA LYS A 234 28.52 -39.65 7.13
C LYS A 234 28.73 -38.98 5.77
N VAL A 235 29.34 -37.79 5.75
CA VAL A 235 29.68 -37.09 4.49
C VAL A 235 30.67 -37.91 3.66
N LYS A 236 31.72 -38.47 4.28
CA LYS A 236 32.67 -39.36 3.59
C LYS A 236 32.00 -40.61 3.02
N GLY A 237 31.08 -41.23 3.78
CA GLY A 237 30.34 -42.40 3.31
C GLY A 237 29.33 -42.09 2.19
N ILE A 238 28.83 -40.86 2.10
CA ILE A 238 28.00 -40.40 0.96
C ILE A 238 28.89 -40.19 -0.27
N ALA A 239 30.05 -39.55 -0.12
CA ALA A 239 31.00 -39.33 -1.20
C ALA A 239 31.51 -40.65 -1.82
N GLU A 240 31.77 -41.68 -1.00
CA GLU A 240 32.17 -43.02 -1.46
C GLU A 240 31.03 -43.80 -2.16
N ARG A 241 29.76 -43.47 -1.85
CA ARG A 241 28.59 -44.09 -2.52
C ARG A 241 28.35 -43.48 -3.89
N ASP A 242 28.55 -42.17 -4.01
CA ASP A 242 28.21 -41.39 -5.21
C ASP A 242 29.38 -41.28 -6.22
N SER A 243 30.57 -41.75 -5.85
CA SER A 243 31.74 -41.97 -6.72
C SER A 243 31.70 -43.31 -7.46
#